data_AF-A0A2E9CGB1-F1
#
_entry.id   AF-A0A2E9CGB1-F1
#
_cell.length_a   1.000
_cell.length_b   1.000
_cell.length_c   1.000
_cell.angle_alpha   90.00
_cell.angle_beta   90.00
_cell.angle_gamma   90.00
#
_symmetry.space_group_name_H-M   'P 1'
#
loop_
_entity.id
_entity.type
_entity.pdbx_description
1 polymer ?
#
loop_
_entity_poly.entity_id
_entity_poly.type
_entity_poly.pdbx_seq_one_letter_code
_entity_poly.pdbx_strand_id
1 'polypeptide(L)'
;MPKLENFAEEDRNELTDIEIEAYKEIINHILEQKPNKKGIEIIKREVATKYKLKKFPRNSDLLREVDEENYDTILPFLRIRDIRSLSGVNVISVFTAPFACRHGACIFCPGGPEWGTPMSYTGREPGAMRAISNGFDPVSQIKSRINQLQATGHNAEKLDIIVMGGTFNSNPKEYQDQFILGIYEGLNGEKSETIEEAKEKNERAKYRCIGLTIETKPDWAEKKHIHSMLSFGTTRVEIGVQTLQDEVLAYVNRGHDLNETIESFKNLRDAGLKITAHMMPGLPGTTPEIDIEDFRTLYYDSRFIPDEIKIYPTQVVENTPLAELSLRGEYKGLTNEETYRIMKEAKLMTPPFVRIKRALRDLPVPLIIDGPTWGDMRDRIQKELKEYEEAKKNCRCIRCREIGIRLYKDGLSINELGEFTKNIRSYEAGDGMEHFLSYEDENETLIGFLRLRYPSQDVFIDVLKNSAIVRELHVYGSSLPLETINSDEQYTFQHKGYGKKLLKWAEDMSAKDGYSKIAVISGVGVREYYRKFGYVLKDGYMVKNIL
;
A
#
# COMPACT_ATOMS: atom_id res chain seq x y z
N MET A 1 -15.94 -24.61 20.03
CA MET A 1 -16.88 -23.48 19.92
C MET A 1 -17.25 -22.98 21.31
N PRO A 2 -16.59 -21.93 21.83
CA PRO A 2 -17.14 -21.12 22.90
C PRO A 2 -18.08 -20.07 22.30
N LYS A 3 -19.23 -19.86 22.94
CA LYS A 3 -20.24 -18.88 22.54
C LYS A 3 -19.65 -17.46 22.58
N LEU A 4 -19.54 -16.85 21.41
CA LEU A 4 -19.37 -15.41 21.24
C LEU A 4 -20.74 -14.77 21.48
N GLU A 5 -21.05 -14.51 22.74
CA GLU A 5 -22.17 -13.64 23.11
C GLU A 5 -21.75 -12.18 22.83
N ASN A 6 -22.48 -11.55 21.90
CA ASN A 6 -22.73 -10.12 21.74
C ASN A 6 -21.65 -9.13 22.24
N PHE A 7 -20.76 -8.73 21.33
CA PHE A 7 -19.98 -7.47 21.45
C PHE A 7 -19.99 -6.68 20.12
N ALA A 8 -21.18 -6.46 19.53
CA ALA A 8 -21.31 -5.70 18.28
C ALA A 8 -22.54 -4.79 18.19
N GLU A 9 -23.07 -4.28 19.31
CA GLU A 9 -24.10 -3.22 19.30
C GLU A 9 -23.76 -1.97 20.13
N GLU A 10 -22.68 -1.97 20.93
CA GLU A 10 -22.30 -0.82 21.77
C GLU A 10 -21.31 0.12 21.07
N ASP A 11 -21.78 0.94 20.12
CA ASP A 11 -21.22 2.30 19.90
C ASP A 11 -22.09 3.16 18.94
N ARG A 12 -23.41 3.01 18.99
CA ARG A 12 -24.37 4.01 18.46
C ARG A 12 -24.90 4.85 19.61
N ASN A 13 -24.06 5.66 20.24
CA ASN A 13 -24.59 6.72 21.10
C ASN A 13 -25.12 7.82 20.19
N GLU A 14 -26.45 8.00 20.15
CA GLU A 14 -27.05 9.27 19.74
C GLU A 14 -26.45 10.37 20.61
N LEU A 15 -25.97 11.45 19.97
CA LEU A 15 -25.43 12.60 20.68
C LEU A 15 -26.54 13.23 21.51
N THR A 16 -26.24 13.59 22.76
CA THR A 16 -27.15 14.38 23.58
C THR A 16 -27.29 15.80 23.02
N ASP A 17 -28.42 16.47 23.28
CA ASP A 17 -28.63 17.86 22.85
C ASP A 17 -27.48 18.80 23.29
N ILE A 18 -26.93 18.55 24.48
CA ILE A 18 -25.78 19.25 25.05
C ILE A 18 -24.51 19.03 24.22
N GLU A 19 -24.29 17.80 23.73
CA GLU A 19 -23.14 17.47 22.88
C GLU A 19 -23.29 18.12 21.50
N ILE A 20 -24.49 18.12 20.91
CA ILE A 20 -24.76 18.79 19.63
C ILE A 20 -24.49 20.29 19.73
N GLU A 21 -24.96 20.94 20.80
CA GLU A 21 -24.74 22.37 21.02
C GLU A 21 -23.24 22.69 21.20
N ALA A 22 -22.54 21.89 22.00
CA ALA A 22 -21.10 22.03 22.19
C ALA A 22 -20.33 21.85 20.88
N TYR A 23 -20.73 20.91 20.01
CA TYR A 23 -20.05 20.65 18.75
C TYR A 23 -20.26 21.80 17.76
N LYS A 24 -21.48 22.37 17.70
CA LYS A 24 -21.76 23.57 16.90
C LYS A 24 -20.94 24.78 17.35
N GLU A 25 -20.75 24.97 18.66
CA GLU A 25 -19.89 26.05 19.18
C GLU A 25 -18.42 25.85 18.78
N ILE A 26 -17.90 24.62 18.85
CA ILE A 26 -16.55 24.29 18.40
C ILE A 26 -16.38 24.58 16.91
N ILE A 27 -17.35 24.16 16.09
CA ILE A 27 -17.39 24.38 14.64
C ILE A 27 -17.33 25.87 14.31
N ASN A 28 -18.17 26.69 14.95
CA ASN A 28 -18.20 28.14 14.75
C ASN A 28 -16.88 28.81 15.11
N HIS A 29 -16.27 28.44 16.24
CA HIS A 29 -14.96 28.95 16.62
C HIS A 29 -13.86 28.60 15.62
N ILE A 30 -13.91 27.40 15.03
CA ILE A 30 -12.95 27.01 13.99
C ILE A 30 -13.15 27.85 12.72
N LEU A 31 -14.40 28.07 12.29
CA LEU A 31 -14.74 28.89 11.12
C LEU A 31 -14.28 30.35 11.27
N GLU A 32 -14.51 30.94 12.44
CA GLU A 32 -14.17 32.33 12.74
C GLU A 32 -12.66 32.54 12.91
N GLN A 33 -12.01 31.69 13.71
CA GLN A 33 -10.63 31.91 14.14
C GLN A 33 -9.61 31.29 13.18
N LYS A 34 -10.02 30.35 12.33
CA LYS A 34 -9.14 29.56 11.43
C LYS A 34 -7.86 29.09 12.14
N PRO A 35 -7.99 28.41 13.29
CA PRO A 35 -6.86 28.11 14.16
C PRO A 35 -5.95 27.02 13.56
N ASN A 36 -4.69 27.00 13.99
CA ASN A 36 -3.81 25.85 13.73
C ASN A 36 -4.23 24.63 14.58
N LYS A 37 -3.62 23.46 14.33
CA LYS A 37 -3.95 22.21 15.06
C LYS A 37 -3.93 22.33 16.59
N LYS A 38 -2.98 23.08 17.15
CA LYS A 38 -2.93 23.30 18.61
C LYS A 38 -4.11 24.15 19.08
N GLY A 39 -4.46 25.19 18.31
CA GLY A 39 -5.62 26.02 18.59
C GLY A 39 -6.94 25.23 18.55
N ILE A 40 -7.10 24.28 17.62
CA ILE A 40 -8.27 23.39 17.57
C ILE A 40 -8.42 22.59 18.86
N GLU A 41 -7.32 22.00 19.36
CA GLU A 41 -7.34 21.22 20.61
C GLU A 41 -7.62 22.09 21.85
N ILE A 42 -7.19 23.35 21.84
CA ILE A 42 -7.52 24.33 22.88
C ILE A 42 -9.02 24.63 22.87
N ILE A 43 -9.58 25.00 21.71
CA ILE A 43 -11.02 25.28 21.55
C ILE A 43 -11.86 24.08 22.01
N LYS A 44 -11.50 22.87 21.58
CA LYS A 44 -12.21 21.64 21.98
C LYS A 44 -12.18 21.46 23.50
N ARG A 45 -11.07 21.76 24.16
CA ARG A 45 -10.93 21.64 25.62
C ARG A 45 -11.74 22.70 26.35
N GLU A 46 -11.73 23.93 25.89
CA GLU A 46 -12.49 25.04 26.47
C GLU A 46 -13.99 24.76 26.41
N VAL A 47 -14.49 24.41 25.22
CA VAL A 47 -15.92 24.11 25.03
C VAL A 47 -16.31 22.82 25.77
N ALA A 48 -15.49 21.77 25.74
CA ALA A 48 -15.77 20.55 26.49
C ALA A 48 -15.88 20.80 28.01
N THR A 49 -15.07 21.73 28.54
CA THR A 49 -15.12 22.13 29.95
C THR A 49 -16.38 22.95 30.23
N LYS A 50 -16.72 23.92 29.36
CA LYS A 50 -17.93 24.75 29.45
C LYS A 50 -19.21 23.90 29.52
N TYR A 51 -19.32 22.92 28.63
CA TYR A 51 -20.49 22.03 28.53
C TYR A 51 -20.39 20.77 29.42
N LYS A 52 -19.31 20.61 30.20
CA LYS A 52 -19.06 19.47 31.09
C LYS A 52 -19.22 18.11 30.38
N LEU A 53 -18.68 18.02 29.17
CA LEU A 53 -18.80 16.82 28.35
C LEU A 53 -18.10 15.63 29.03
N LYS A 54 -18.78 14.47 29.05
CA LYS A 54 -18.21 13.23 29.61
C LYS A 54 -17.10 12.66 28.74
N LYS A 55 -17.17 12.88 27.43
CA LYS A 55 -16.19 12.43 26.45
C LYS A 55 -15.60 13.65 25.75
N PHE A 56 -14.29 13.60 25.50
CA PHE A 56 -13.63 14.64 24.72
C PHE A 56 -14.09 14.58 23.26
N PRO A 57 -14.47 15.71 22.62
CA PRO A 57 -14.96 15.72 21.25
C PRO A 57 -13.92 15.15 20.28
N ARG A 58 -14.30 14.14 19.48
CA ARG A 58 -13.42 13.65 18.40
C ARG A 58 -13.68 14.46 17.13
N ASN A 59 -12.66 14.63 16.31
CA ASN A 59 -12.83 15.36 15.04
C ASN A 59 -13.86 14.69 14.11
N SER A 60 -13.99 13.36 14.17
CA SER A 60 -15.01 12.62 13.43
C SER A 60 -16.43 12.91 13.89
N ASP A 61 -16.62 13.20 15.19
CA ASP A 61 -17.93 13.53 15.73
C ASP A 61 -18.30 14.97 15.34
N LEU A 62 -17.33 15.89 15.40
CA LEU A 62 -17.50 17.26 14.90
C LEU A 62 -17.86 17.28 13.40
N LEU A 63 -17.16 16.52 12.55
CA LEU A 63 -17.41 16.47 11.10
C LEU A 63 -18.83 15.98 10.74
N ARG A 64 -19.50 15.21 11.61
CA ARG A 64 -20.88 14.76 11.40
C ARG A 64 -21.91 15.85 11.61
N GLU A 65 -21.58 16.83 12.44
CA GLU A 65 -22.48 17.95 12.80
C GLU A 65 -22.25 19.20 11.94
N VAL A 66 -21.30 19.15 11.00
CA VAL A 66 -21.07 20.25 10.04
C VAL A 66 -22.16 20.22 8.98
N ASP A 67 -22.79 21.37 8.75
CA ASP A 67 -23.76 21.57 7.66
C ASP A 67 -23.08 21.56 6.28
N GLU A 68 -23.85 21.22 5.23
CA GLU A 68 -23.31 21.06 3.87
C GLU A 68 -22.60 22.32 3.34
N GLU A 69 -23.05 23.51 3.73
CA GLU A 69 -22.49 24.79 3.28
C GLU A 69 -21.08 25.04 3.85
N ASN A 70 -20.86 24.67 5.12
CA ASN A 70 -19.57 24.87 5.80
C ASN A 70 -18.61 23.67 5.69
N TYR A 71 -19.06 22.54 5.15
CA TYR A 71 -18.30 21.29 5.14
C TYR A 71 -16.91 21.43 4.48
N ASP A 72 -16.86 22.00 3.28
CA ASP A 72 -15.61 22.18 2.52
C ASP A 72 -14.65 23.15 3.21
N THR A 73 -15.17 24.13 3.95
CA THR A 73 -14.36 25.12 4.69
C THR A 73 -13.75 24.51 5.95
N ILE A 74 -14.47 23.62 6.66
CA ILE A 74 -14.03 23.01 7.92
C ILE A 74 -13.16 21.78 7.69
N LEU A 75 -13.41 21.02 6.63
CA LEU A 75 -12.74 19.76 6.35
C LEU A 75 -11.19 19.84 6.48
N PRO A 76 -10.48 20.87 5.98
CA PRO A 76 -9.03 20.98 6.10
C PRO A 76 -8.49 21.00 7.54
N PHE A 77 -9.29 21.55 8.48
CA PHE A 77 -8.96 21.71 9.89
C PHE A 77 -9.20 20.42 10.68
N LEU A 78 -10.34 19.77 10.47
CA LEU A 78 -10.76 18.60 11.24
C LEU A 78 -10.29 17.27 10.66
N ARG A 79 -10.01 17.20 9.36
CA ARG A 79 -9.52 15.97 8.70
C ARG A 79 -8.24 15.48 9.37
N ILE A 80 -8.28 14.24 9.85
CA ILE A 80 -7.12 13.57 10.44
C ILE A 80 -6.11 13.33 9.31
N ARG A 81 -5.03 14.11 9.29
CA ARG A 81 -4.00 13.99 8.25
C ARG A 81 -3.16 12.75 8.51
N ASP A 82 -3.32 11.73 7.67
CA ASP A 82 -2.35 10.64 7.57
C ASP A 82 -1.37 10.95 6.41
N ILE A 83 -0.06 10.89 6.67
CA ILE A 83 0.99 10.98 5.63
C ILE A 83 0.74 9.94 4.52
N ARG A 84 0.07 8.81 4.82
CA ARG A 84 -0.34 7.81 3.84
C ARG A 84 -1.33 8.37 2.80
N SER A 85 -2.21 9.30 3.21
CA SER A 85 -3.24 9.94 2.36
C SER A 85 -2.69 11.01 1.40
N LEU A 86 -1.47 11.52 1.63
CA LEU A 86 -0.79 12.47 0.72
C LEU A 86 -0.51 11.87 -0.67
N SER A 87 -0.49 10.54 -0.77
CA SER A 87 -0.35 9.82 -2.04
C SER A 87 -1.61 9.86 -2.92
N GLY A 88 -2.75 10.34 -2.40
CA GLY A 88 -4.00 10.45 -3.15
C GLY A 88 -4.75 9.13 -3.38
N VAL A 89 -4.30 8.05 -2.74
CA VAL A 89 -4.92 6.73 -2.82
C VAL A 89 -5.26 6.24 -1.41
N ASN A 90 -6.52 5.87 -1.19
CA ASN A 90 -6.96 5.28 0.07
C ASN A 90 -6.80 3.76 0.01
N VAL A 91 -5.99 3.23 0.93
CA VAL A 91 -5.71 1.81 1.02
C VAL A 91 -6.69 1.17 2.02
N ILE A 92 -7.37 0.12 1.59
CA ILE A 92 -8.19 -0.74 2.45
C ILE A 92 -7.56 -2.11 2.49
N SER A 93 -7.18 -2.54 3.70
CA SER A 93 -6.73 -3.91 3.92
C SER A 93 -7.88 -4.77 4.42
N VAL A 94 -8.11 -5.90 3.75
CA VAL A 94 -9.13 -6.90 4.06
C VAL A 94 -8.41 -8.18 4.41
N PHE A 95 -8.73 -8.79 5.54
CA PHE A 95 -8.09 -10.02 5.99
C PHE A 95 -8.94 -11.23 5.65
N THR A 96 -8.28 -12.29 5.19
CA THR A 96 -8.90 -13.59 5.00
C THR A 96 -9.24 -14.23 6.34
N ALA A 97 -10.09 -15.26 6.33
CA ALA A 97 -10.30 -16.10 7.49
C ALA A 97 -8.97 -16.81 7.89
N PRO A 98 -8.84 -17.27 9.14
CA PRO A 98 -7.68 -18.03 9.57
C PRO A 98 -7.54 -19.36 8.83
N PHE A 99 -6.53 -19.48 7.98
CA PHE A 99 -6.12 -20.73 7.33
C PHE A 99 -4.69 -21.07 7.70
N ALA A 100 -4.39 -22.36 7.83
CA ALA A 100 -3.04 -22.84 8.08
C ALA A 100 -2.20 -22.81 6.80
N CYS A 101 -0.90 -22.53 6.94
CA CYS A 101 0.07 -22.73 5.87
C CYS A 101 0.21 -24.23 5.55
N ARG A 102 0.34 -24.58 4.26
CA ARG A 102 0.48 -25.98 3.81
C ARG A 102 1.75 -26.68 4.31
N HIS A 103 2.85 -25.95 4.51
CA HIS A 103 4.11 -26.47 5.06
C HIS A 103 4.23 -26.34 6.59
N GLY A 104 3.16 -25.95 7.28
CA GLY A 104 3.21 -25.58 8.69
C GLY A 104 3.64 -24.13 8.93
N ALA A 105 3.81 -23.75 10.19
CA ALA A 105 4.17 -22.38 10.57
C ALA A 105 5.69 -22.14 10.43
N CYS A 106 6.07 -20.96 9.95
CA CYS A 106 7.45 -20.49 10.03
C CYS A 106 7.78 -20.17 11.49
N ILE A 107 9.03 -20.35 11.92
CA ILE A 107 9.41 -20.20 13.34
C ILE A 107 9.19 -18.79 13.91
N PHE A 108 9.24 -17.76 13.08
CA PHE A 108 9.06 -16.36 13.46
C PHE A 108 7.60 -15.87 13.36
N CYS A 109 6.69 -16.71 12.87
CA CYS A 109 5.36 -16.30 12.46
C CYS A 109 4.39 -16.33 13.66
N PRO A 110 3.84 -15.19 14.11
CA PRO A 110 2.85 -15.20 15.18
C PRO A 110 1.45 -15.57 14.66
N GLY A 111 0.59 -16.03 15.58
CA GLY A 111 -0.83 -16.27 15.34
C GLY A 111 -1.12 -17.55 14.57
N GLY A 112 -2.21 -17.53 13.80
CA GLY A 112 -2.69 -18.67 13.02
C GLY A 112 -4.05 -19.19 13.50
N PRO A 113 -4.59 -20.23 12.83
CA PRO A 113 -5.93 -20.74 13.12
C PRO A 113 -6.17 -21.13 14.57
N GLU A 114 -5.14 -21.64 15.26
CA GLU A 114 -5.20 -21.99 16.69
C GLU A 114 -5.52 -20.79 17.58
N TRP A 115 -5.14 -19.58 17.14
CA TRP A 115 -5.36 -18.31 17.83
C TRP A 115 -6.52 -17.50 17.26
N GLY A 116 -7.24 -18.05 16.27
CA GLY A 116 -8.33 -17.34 15.58
C GLY A 116 -7.86 -16.15 14.73
N THR A 117 -6.57 -16.10 14.36
CA THR A 117 -5.99 -15.03 13.55
C THR A 117 -5.41 -15.56 12.24
N PRO A 118 -5.36 -14.74 11.17
CA PRO A 118 -4.62 -15.09 9.98
C PRO A 118 -3.14 -15.28 10.29
N MET A 119 -2.46 -16.13 9.51
CA MET A 119 -1.03 -16.38 9.67
C MET A 119 -0.25 -15.06 9.62
N SER A 120 0.77 -14.98 10.48
CA SER A 120 1.61 -13.80 10.67
C SER A 120 0.97 -12.66 11.43
N TYR A 121 -0.25 -12.75 11.98
CA TYR A 121 -0.89 -11.66 12.73
C TYR A 121 -1.23 -12.03 14.17
N THR A 122 -1.04 -11.07 15.09
CA THR A 122 -1.32 -11.26 16.53
C THR A 122 -2.79 -11.05 16.87
N GLY A 123 -3.57 -10.44 15.98
CA GLY A 123 -4.96 -10.07 16.24
C GLY A 123 -5.10 -8.76 17.02
N ARG A 124 -3.99 -8.16 17.46
CA ARG A 124 -3.96 -6.88 18.19
C ARG A 124 -3.61 -5.69 17.29
N GLU A 125 -3.24 -5.94 16.04
CA GLU A 125 -3.05 -4.88 15.06
C GLU A 125 -4.40 -4.23 14.69
N PRO A 126 -4.49 -2.90 14.47
CA PRO A 126 -5.76 -2.25 14.18
C PRO A 126 -6.52 -2.85 13.00
N GLY A 127 -5.81 -3.32 11.98
CA GLY A 127 -6.41 -4.04 10.85
C GLY A 127 -6.98 -5.40 11.25
N ALA A 128 -6.22 -6.19 12.00
CA ALA A 128 -6.62 -7.53 12.40
C ALA A 128 -7.79 -7.49 13.41
N MET A 129 -7.78 -6.56 14.36
CA MET A 129 -8.91 -6.35 15.29
C MET A 129 -10.21 -6.04 14.55
N ARG A 130 -10.15 -5.18 13.52
CA ARG A 130 -11.32 -4.89 12.67
C ARG A 130 -11.76 -6.12 11.88
N ALA A 131 -10.84 -6.93 11.39
CA ALA A 131 -11.21 -8.15 10.67
C ALA A 131 -11.95 -9.13 11.59
N ILE A 132 -11.44 -9.32 12.82
CA ILE A 132 -12.06 -10.16 13.85
C ILE A 132 -13.47 -9.65 14.19
N SER A 133 -13.63 -8.33 14.40
CA SER A 133 -14.95 -7.76 14.71
C SER A 133 -15.96 -7.89 13.58
N ASN A 134 -15.50 -8.04 12.33
CA ASN A 134 -16.33 -8.29 11.16
C ASN A 134 -16.41 -9.78 10.79
N GLY A 135 -15.92 -10.70 11.64
CA GLY A 135 -15.95 -12.14 11.40
C GLY A 135 -15.18 -12.59 10.14
N PHE A 136 -14.20 -11.80 9.69
CA PHE A 136 -13.49 -11.98 8.43
C PHE A 136 -14.37 -11.96 7.16
N ASP A 137 -15.61 -11.46 7.26
CA ASP A 137 -16.50 -11.27 6.11
C ASP A 137 -16.00 -10.12 5.22
N PRO A 138 -15.72 -10.35 3.93
CA PRO A 138 -15.17 -9.31 3.05
C PRO A 138 -16.11 -8.12 2.87
N VAL A 139 -17.43 -8.35 2.76
CA VAL A 139 -18.43 -7.29 2.56
C VAL A 139 -18.46 -6.35 3.77
N SER A 140 -18.52 -6.92 4.97
CA SER A 140 -18.55 -6.18 6.23
C SER A 140 -17.26 -5.41 6.47
N GLN A 141 -16.10 -6.02 6.21
CA GLN A 141 -14.80 -5.35 6.30
C GLN A 141 -14.70 -4.13 5.36
N ILE A 142 -15.14 -4.25 4.11
CA ILE A 142 -15.15 -3.14 3.15
C ILE A 142 -16.07 -2.02 3.62
N LYS A 143 -17.34 -2.34 3.95
CA LYS A 143 -18.32 -1.35 4.41
C LYS A 143 -17.87 -0.62 5.67
N SER A 144 -17.37 -1.37 6.65
CA SER A 144 -16.82 -0.82 7.90
C SER A 144 -15.69 0.18 7.62
N ARG A 145 -14.77 -0.17 6.71
CA ARG A 145 -13.64 0.70 6.39
C ARG A 145 -14.03 1.94 5.58
N ILE A 146 -14.97 1.82 4.64
CA ILE A 146 -15.51 2.96 3.89
C ILE A 146 -16.17 3.96 4.84
N ASN A 147 -17.04 3.47 5.73
CA ASN A 147 -17.69 4.31 6.73
C ASN A 147 -16.68 5.04 7.63
N GLN A 148 -15.60 4.35 8.02
CA GLN A 148 -14.53 4.96 8.81
C GLN A 148 -13.78 6.06 8.03
N LEU A 149 -13.46 5.83 6.76
CA LEU A 149 -12.80 6.83 5.90
C LEU A 149 -13.67 8.08 5.74
N GLN A 150 -14.98 7.89 5.49
CA GLN A 150 -15.93 9.00 5.37
C GLN A 150 -16.06 9.77 6.68
N ALA A 151 -16.21 9.07 7.82
CA ALA A 151 -16.29 9.70 9.14
C ALA A 151 -15.03 10.49 9.53
N THR A 152 -13.89 10.24 8.88
CA THR A 152 -12.63 10.95 9.12
C THR A 152 -12.32 11.99 8.03
N GLY A 153 -13.23 12.22 7.08
CA GLY A 153 -13.09 13.23 6.04
C GLY A 153 -12.18 12.82 4.87
N HIS A 154 -11.96 11.52 4.68
CA HIS A 154 -11.18 11.00 3.56
C HIS A 154 -12.09 10.62 2.38
N ASN A 155 -11.66 10.97 1.15
CA ASN A 155 -12.38 10.58 -0.07
C ASN A 155 -12.29 9.06 -0.30
N ALA A 156 -13.40 8.35 -0.15
CA ALA A 156 -13.46 6.90 -0.31
C ALA A 156 -13.75 6.41 -1.75
N GLU A 157 -13.76 7.27 -2.77
CA GLU A 157 -14.15 6.88 -4.14
C GLU A 157 -13.11 6.04 -4.88
N LYS A 158 -11.82 6.22 -4.58
CA LYS A 158 -10.72 5.49 -5.21
C LYS A 158 -9.98 4.67 -4.17
N LEU A 159 -10.18 3.36 -4.22
CA LEU A 159 -9.73 2.42 -3.21
C LEU A 159 -8.72 1.42 -3.79
N ASP A 160 -7.57 1.31 -3.15
CA ASP A 160 -6.58 0.25 -3.40
C ASP A 160 -6.77 -0.82 -2.33
N ILE A 161 -7.24 -1.99 -2.75
CA ILE A 161 -7.58 -3.10 -1.87
C ILE A 161 -6.37 -4.00 -1.68
N ILE A 162 -6.08 -4.39 -0.44
CA ILE A 162 -5.03 -5.36 -0.11
C ILE A 162 -5.65 -6.54 0.62
N VAL A 163 -5.57 -7.72 0.01
CA VAL A 163 -5.93 -9.00 0.63
C VAL A 163 -4.76 -9.48 1.48
N MET A 164 -4.96 -9.50 2.81
CA MET A 164 -3.94 -9.83 3.80
C MET A 164 -4.17 -11.20 4.44
N GLY A 165 -3.07 -11.88 4.79
CA GLY A 165 -3.08 -13.22 5.40
C GLY A 165 -1.98 -14.15 4.88
N GLY A 166 -1.30 -13.78 3.78
CA GLY A 166 -0.11 -14.45 3.23
C GLY A 166 -0.31 -15.88 2.69
N THR A 167 -1.52 -16.42 2.78
CA THR A 167 -1.88 -17.80 2.41
C THR A 167 -3.05 -17.88 1.43
N PHE A 168 -3.59 -16.73 0.99
CA PHE A 168 -4.81 -16.65 0.19
C PHE A 168 -4.79 -17.58 -1.04
N ASN A 169 -3.69 -17.57 -1.80
CA ASN A 169 -3.54 -18.41 -2.99
C ASN A 169 -3.50 -19.92 -2.70
N SER A 170 -3.18 -20.33 -1.48
CA SER A 170 -3.13 -21.73 -1.04
C SER A 170 -4.46 -22.26 -0.48
N ASN A 171 -5.42 -21.36 -0.26
CA ASN A 171 -6.75 -21.70 0.22
C ASN A 171 -7.58 -22.36 -0.89
N PRO A 172 -8.69 -23.07 -0.56
CA PRO A 172 -9.59 -23.62 -1.56
C PRO A 172 -10.06 -22.58 -2.58
N LYS A 173 -10.16 -22.97 -3.85
CA LYS A 173 -10.50 -22.05 -4.95
C LYS A 173 -11.87 -21.42 -4.75
N GLU A 174 -12.83 -22.18 -4.26
CA GLU A 174 -14.19 -21.72 -3.95
C GLU A 174 -14.16 -20.60 -2.90
N TYR A 175 -13.31 -20.72 -1.88
CA TYR A 175 -13.14 -19.66 -0.88
C TYR A 175 -12.51 -18.41 -1.49
N GLN A 176 -11.47 -18.57 -2.31
CA GLN A 176 -10.84 -17.44 -3.00
C GLN A 176 -11.86 -16.68 -3.85
N ASP A 177 -12.68 -17.39 -4.60
CA ASP A 177 -13.67 -16.81 -5.50
C ASP A 177 -14.78 -16.07 -4.74
N GLN A 178 -15.33 -16.71 -3.70
CA GLN A 178 -16.35 -16.08 -2.85
C GLN A 178 -15.80 -14.85 -2.11
N PHE A 179 -14.55 -14.91 -1.66
CA PHE A 179 -13.94 -13.80 -0.94
C PHE A 179 -13.74 -12.57 -1.85
N ILE A 180 -13.23 -12.79 -3.06
CA ILE A 180 -13.06 -11.71 -4.06
C ILE A 180 -14.41 -11.17 -4.53
N LEU A 181 -15.40 -12.04 -4.77
CA LEU A 181 -16.76 -11.62 -5.08
C LEU A 181 -17.30 -10.70 -3.98
N GLY A 182 -17.20 -11.11 -2.72
CA GLY A 182 -17.65 -10.32 -1.58
C GLY A 182 -16.92 -8.97 -1.43
N ILE A 183 -15.65 -8.86 -1.83
CA ILE A 183 -14.96 -7.57 -1.90
C ILE A 183 -15.66 -6.64 -2.89
N TYR A 184 -15.92 -7.11 -4.11
CA TYR A 184 -16.59 -6.29 -5.13
C TYR A 184 -18.04 -5.98 -4.75
N GLU A 185 -18.78 -6.92 -4.16
CA GLU A 185 -20.13 -6.67 -3.64
C GLU A 185 -20.12 -5.62 -2.52
N GLY A 186 -19.13 -5.66 -1.62
CA GLY A 186 -18.94 -4.64 -0.59
C GLY A 186 -18.69 -3.24 -1.15
N LEU A 187 -17.94 -3.16 -2.25
CA LEU A 187 -17.66 -1.90 -2.96
C LEU A 187 -18.86 -1.38 -3.76
N ASN A 188 -19.57 -2.29 -4.44
CA ASN A 188 -20.72 -1.96 -5.28
C ASN A 188 -21.98 -1.66 -4.44
N GLY A 189 -22.09 -2.26 -3.26
CA GLY A 189 -23.26 -2.15 -2.39
C GLY A 189 -24.40 -3.10 -2.75
N GLU A 190 -24.20 -3.99 -3.74
CA GLU A 190 -25.18 -4.95 -4.25
C GLU A 190 -24.53 -6.31 -4.54
N LYS A 191 -25.34 -7.36 -4.59
CA LYS A 191 -24.90 -8.73 -4.89
C LYS A 191 -24.66 -8.94 -6.39
N SER A 192 -23.82 -9.91 -6.73
CA SER A 192 -23.58 -10.35 -8.11
C SER A 192 -23.46 -11.87 -8.18
N GLU A 193 -23.81 -12.47 -9.31
CA GLU A 193 -23.74 -13.92 -9.50
C GLU A 193 -22.31 -14.40 -9.74
N THR A 194 -21.49 -13.55 -10.38
CA THR A 194 -20.11 -13.86 -10.75
C THR A 194 -19.16 -12.72 -10.44
N ILE A 195 -17.87 -13.05 -10.33
CA ILE A 195 -16.80 -12.04 -10.17
C ILE A 195 -16.75 -11.12 -11.39
N GLU A 196 -16.99 -11.63 -12.61
CA GLU A 196 -17.00 -10.79 -13.82
C GLU A 196 -18.10 -9.74 -13.78
N GLU A 197 -19.33 -10.13 -13.45
CA GLU A 197 -20.45 -9.20 -13.28
C GLU A 197 -20.15 -8.14 -12.20
N ALA A 198 -19.60 -8.58 -11.07
CA ALA A 198 -19.23 -7.69 -9.97
C ALA A 198 -18.15 -6.67 -10.39
N LYS A 199 -17.18 -7.10 -11.21
CA LYS A 199 -16.15 -6.22 -11.76
C LYS A 199 -16.74 -5.23 -12.75
N GLU A 200 -17.60 -5.66 -13.67
CA GLU A 200 -18.26 -4.78 -14.65
C GLU A 200 -19.04 -3.66 -13.96
N LYS A 201 -19.83 -3.99 -12.92
CA LYS A 201 -20.49 -3.01 -12.05
C LYS A 201 -19.50 -2.06 -11.39
N ASN A 202 -18.37 -2.58 -10.89
CA ASN A 202 -17.38 -1.79 -10.18
C ASN A 202 -16.65 -0.76 -11.05
N GLU A 203 -16.58 -0.96 -12.38
CA GLU A 203 -15.94 0.00 -13.29
C GLU A 203 -16.58 1.41 -13.21
N ARG A 204 -17.86 1.48 -12.84
CA ARG A 204 -18.67 2.71 -12.75
C ARG A 204 -19.27 2.95 -11.36
N ALA A 205 -18.91 2.14 -10.38
CA ALA A 205 -19.40 2.28 -9.01
C ALA A 205 -18.90 3.58 -8.35
N LYS A 206 -19.58 4.01 -7.28
CA LYS A 206 -19.13 5.14 -6.44
C LYS A 206 -17.78 4.84 -5.79
N TYR A 207 -17.61 3.62 -5.26
CA TYR A 207 -16.38 3.16 -4.62
C TYR A 207 -15.64 2.22 -5.56
N ARG A 208 -14.63 2.74 -6.23
CA ARG A 208 -13.92 2.06 -7.33
C ARG A 208 -12.67 1.36 -6.83
N CYS A 209 -12.54 0.09 -7.18
CA CYS A 209 -11.32 -0.70 -6.97
C CYS A 209 -10.27 -0.29 -8.00
N ILE A 210 -9.41 0.67 -7.65
CA ILE A 210 -8.37 1.18 -8.55
C ILE A 210 -7.10 0.33 -8.53
N GLY A 211 -6.98 -0.57 -7.56
CA GLY A 211 -5.93 -1.57 -7.45
C GLY A 211 -6.37 -2.70 -6.52
N LEU A 212 -5.93 -3.91 -6.85
CA LEU A 212 -6.12 -5.08 -6.01
C LEU A 212 -4.75 -5.73 -5.81
N THR A 213 -4.40 -5.89 -4.54
CA THR A 213 -3.12 -6.44 -4.10
C THR A 213 -3.37 -7.74 -3.36
N ILE A 214 -2.64 -8.80 -3.73
CA ILE A 214 -2.68 -10.08 -3.03
C ILE A 214 -1.30 -10.35 -2.41
N GLU A 215 -1.29 -10.64 -1.10
CA GLU A 215 -0.08 -11.11 -0.40
C GLU A 215 0.03 -12.64 -0.53
N THR A 216 1.19 -13.13 -0.96
CA THR A 216 1.43 -14.56 -1.15
C THR A 216 2.90 -14.93 -0.95
N LYS A 217 3.18 -16.23 -1.03
CA LYS A 217 4.53 -16.80 -1.00
C LYS A 217 5.01 -17.08 -2.44
N PRO A 218 6.33 -17.12 -2.70
CA PRO A 218 6.88 -17.44 -4.02
C PRO A 218 6.32 -18.73 -4.64
N ASP A 219 6.26 -19.81 -3.87
CA ASP A 219 5.72 -21.13 -4.26
C ASP A 219 4.23 -21.09 -4.64
N TRP A 220 3.50 -20.06 -4.22
CA TRP A 220 2.09 -19.81 -4.56
C TRP A 220 1.89 -18.69 -5.58
N ALA A 221 2.93 -18.37 -6.35
CA ALA A 221 2.93 -17.42 -7.45
C ALA A 221 3.36 -18.05 -8.79
N GLU A 222 3.21 -19.37 -8.94
CA GLU A 222 3.30 -20.05 -10.24
C GLU A 222 2.27 -19.54 -11.27
N LYS A 223 2.50 -19.83 -12.56
CA LYS A 223 1.64 -19.43 -13.69
C LYS A 223 0.14 -19.71 -13.46
N LYS A 224 -0.23 -20.88 -12.93
CA LYS A 224 -1.62 -21.25 -12.61
C LYS A 224 -2.26 -20.33 -11.55
N HIS A 225 -1.48 -19.94 -10.55
CA HIS A 225 -1.92 -19.03 -9.49
C HIS A 225 -2.07 -17.61 -10.03
N ILE A 226 -1.14 -17.18 -10.89
CA ILE A 226 -1.19 -15.88 -11.56
C ILE A 226 -2.44 -15.76 -12.44
N HIS A 227 -2.82 -16.80 -13.20
CA HIS A 227 -4.09 -16.78 -13.95
C HIS A 227 -5.30 -16.52 -13.05
N SER A 228 -5.34 -17.13 -11.86
CA SER A 228 -6.39 -16.85 -10.87
C SER A 228 -6.34 -15.41 -10.38
N MET A 229 -5.16 -14.89 -10.03
CA MET A 229 -5.00 -13.49 -9.61
C MET A 229 -5.48 -12.50 -10.69
N LEU A 230 -5.15 -12.76 -11.96
CA LEU A 230 -5.60 -11.93 -13.09
C LEU A 230 -7.12 -11.98 -13.23
N SER A 231 -7.75 -13.15 -13.07
CA SER A 231 -9.21 -13.29 -13.06
C SER A 231 -9.88 -12.50 -11.93
N PHE A 232 -9.17 -12.23 -10.83
CA PHE A 232 -9.66 -11.37 -9.75
C PHE A 232 -9.52 -9.88 -10.02
N GLY A 233 -8.83 -9.46 -11.10
CA GLY A 233 -8.50 -8.05 -11.33
C GLY A 233 -7.30 -7.56 -10.52
N THR A 234 -6.42 -8.47 -10.10
CA THR A 234 -5.19 -8.16 -9.36
C THR A 234 -4.26 -7.29 -10.20
N THR A 235 -3.65 -6.27 -9.60
CA THR A 235 -2.68 -5.38 -10.26
C THR A 235 -1.31 -5.37 -9.57
N ARG A 236 -1.23 -5.92 -8.35
CA ARG A 236 0.00 -6.01 -7.56
C ARG A 236 0.02 -7.32 -6.78
N VAL A 237 1.19 -7.91 -6.65
CA VAL A 237 1.43 -9.06 -5.78
C VAL A 237 2.53 -8.71 -4.80
N GLU A 238 2.32 -9.03 -3.53
CA GLU A 238 3.36 -8.91 -2.53
C GLU A 238 3.91 -10.28 -2.17
N ILE A 239 5.20 -10.47 -2.40
CA ILE A 239 5.90 -11.73 -2.25
C ILE A 239 6.69 -11.72 -0.95
N GLY A 240 6.37 -12.68 -0.08
CA GLY A 240 7.08 -12.93 1.17
C GLY A 240 8.46 -13.53 0.98
N VAL A 241 9.41 -12.83 0.36
CA VAL A 241 10.80 -13.29 0.12
C VAL A 241 11.52 -13.57 1.44
N GLN A 242 11.42 -12.64 2.38
CA GLN A 242 12.10 -12.60 3.68
C GLN A 242 13.62 -12.42 3.59
N THR A 243 14.34 -13.34 2.94
CA THR A 243 15.80 -13.33 2.76
C THR A 243 16.14 -14.02 1.44
N LEU A 244 17.33 -13.75 0.90
CA LEU A 244 17.84 -14.41 -0.30
C LEU A 244 18.79 -15.59 0.02
N GLN A 245 18.82 -16.04 1.28
CA GLN A 245 19.68 -17.11 1.76
C GLN A 245 18.89 -18.42 1.93
N ASP A 246 19.15 -19.42 1.09
CA ASP A 246 18.41 -20.71 1.09
C ASP A 246 18.54 -21.46 2.42
N GLU A 247 19.71 -21.45 3.04
CA GLU A 247 19.94 -22.09 4.33
C GLU A 247 19.08 -21.47 5.43
N VAL A 248 18.88 -20.14 5.38
CA VAL A 248 18.02 -19.42 6.33
C VAL A 248 16.55 -19.73 6.05
N LEU A 249 16.13 -19.74 4.78
CA LEU A 249 14.76 -20.11 4.38
C LEU A 249 14.39 -21.53 4.87
N ALA A 250 15.32 -22.48 4.72
CA ALA A 250 15.16 -23.83 5.23
C ALA A 250 15.11 -23.87 6.76
N TYR A 251 16.05 -23.20 7.44
CA TYR A 251 16.12 -23.15 8.90
C TYR A 251 14.84 -22.61 9.54
N VAL A 252 14.27 -21.53 8.97
CA VAL A 252 13.06 -20.89 9.51
C VAL A 252 11.76 -21.59 9.10
N ASN A 253 11.85 -22.73 8.41
CA ASN A 253 10.73 -23.46 7.82
C ASN A 253 9.84 -22.56 6.93
N ARG A 254 10.47 -21.79 6.03
CA ARG A 254 9.75 -20.82 5.18
C ARG A 254 8.94 -21.50 4.09
N GLY A 255 9.31 -22.72 3.70
CA GLY A 255 8.62 -23.56 2.72
C GLY A 255 8.63 -23.05 1.29
N HIS A 256 9.66 -22.28 0.93
CA HIS A 256 10.07 -22.02 -0.45
C HIS A 256 11.59 -21.82 -0.51
N ASP A 257 12.17 -21.87 -1.71
CA ASP A 257 13.59 -21.59 -1.98
C ASP A 257 13.80 -20.34 -2.87
N LEU A 258 15.06 -19.97 -3.06
CA LEU A 258 15.46 -18.83 -3.87
C LEU A 258 15.02 -18.96 -5.33
N ASN A 259 15.02 -20.18 -5.89
CA ASN A 259 14.60 -20.40 -7.27
C ASN A 259 13.11 -20.11 -7.46
N GLU A 260 12.26 -20.55 -6.54
CA GLU A 260 10.83 -20.20 -6.55
C GLU A 260 10.61 -18.68 -6.45
N THR A 261 11.48 -17.97 -5.70
CA THR A 261 11.49 -16.50 -5.69
C THR A 261 11.82 -15.94 -7.07
N ILE A 262 12.90 -16.38 -7.71
CA ILE A 262 13.32 -15.93 -9.05
C ILE A 262 12.20 -16.17 -10.07
N GLU A 263 11.64 -17.38 -10.10
CA GLU A 263 10.58 -17.76 -11.03
C GLU A 263 9.31 -16.95 -10.80
N SER A 264 8.92 -16.73 -9.55
CA SER A 264 7.75 -15.89 -9.23
C SER A 264 7.94 -14.46 -9.74
N PHE A 265 9.13 -13.87 -9.58
CA PHE A 265 9.41 -12.51 -10.05
C PHE A 265 9.33 -12.40 -11.57
N LYS A 266 9.95 -13.34 -12.30
CA LYS A 266 9.85 -13.40 -13.77
C LYS A 266 8.39 -13.54 -14.23
N ASN A 267 7.67 -14.53 -13.70
CA ASN A 267 6.30 -14.82 -14.12
C ASN A 267 5.34 -13.65 -13.82
N LEU A 268 5.47 -13.01 -12.66
CA LEU A 268 4.66 -11.83 -12.30
C LEU A 268 4.93 -10.64 -13.22
N ARG A 269 6.20 -10.40 -13.58
CA ARG A 269 6.58 -9.33 -14.53
C ARG A 269 5.98 -9.58 -15.91
N ASP A 270 6.08 -10.81 -16.42
CA ASP A 270 5.54 -11.17 -17.73
C ASP A 270 4.01 -11.20 -17.77
N ALA A 271 3.34 -11.34 -16.62
CA ALA A 271 1.91 -11.10 -16.47
C ALA A 271 1.54 -9.61 -16.33
N GLY A 272 2.53 -8.71 -16.32
CA GLY A 272 2.36 -7.27 -16.15
C GLY A 272 2.14 -6.82 -14.71
N LEU A 273 2.11 -7.71 -13.73
CA LEU A 273 1.81 -7.39 -12.34
C LEU A 273 2.95 -6.62 -11.67
N LYS A 274 2.60 -5.70 -10.77
CA LYS A 274 3.57 -5.02 -9.90
C LYS A 274 4.02 -5.96 -8.79
N ILE A 275 5.29 -5.88 -8.41
CA ILE A 275 5.88 -6.77 -7.40
C ILE A 275 6.33 -5.95 -6.19
N THR A 276 5.80 -6.32 -5.03
CA THR A 276 6.35 -5.88 -3.74
C THR A 276 7.15 -7.00 -3.12
N ALA A 277 8.44 -6.79 -2.87
CA ALA A 277 9.24 -7.70 -2.06
C ALA A 277 9.02 -7.40 -0.57
N HIS A 278 8.75 -8.43 0.22
CA HIS A 278 8.73 -8.33 1.68
C HIS A 278 10.00 -8.97 2.24
N MET A 279 10.89 -8.14 2.81
CA MET A 279 12.18 -8.53 3.36
C MET A 279 12.17 -8.44 4.88
N MET A 280 12.82 -9.40 5.54
CA MET A 280 12.92 -9.49 7.00
C MET A 280 14.39 -9.60 7.43
N PRO A 281 15.11 -8.48 7.61
CA PRO A 281 16.46 -8.53 8.15
C PRO A 281 16.48 -9.06 9.58
N GLY A 282 17.57 -9.70 9.97
CA GLY A 282 17.78 -10.27 11.30
C GLY A 282 17.10 -11.60 11.54
N LEU A 283 16.86 -12.41 10.49
CA LEU A 283 16.39 -13.78 10.70
C LEU A 283 17.51 -14.64 11.32
N PRO A 284 17.18 -15.73 12.04
CA PRO A 284 18.20 -16.64 12.56
C PRO A 284 19.15 -17.13 11.46
N GLY A 285 20.45 -16.99 11.68
CA GLY A 285 21.49 -17.34 10.71
C GLY A 285 21.94 -16.18 9.82
N THR A 286 21.30 -15.01 9.87
CA THR A 286 21.81 -13.80 9.18
C THR A 286 22.63 -12.91 10.12
N THR A 287 23.44 -12.04 9.51
CA THR A 287 24.09 -10.91 10.17
C THR A 287 23.66 -9.62 9.48
N PRO A 288 23.83 -8.44 10.10
CA PRO A 288 23.56 -7.18 9.42
C PRO A 288 24.27 -7.02 8.07
N GLU A 289 25.50 -7.55 7.93
CA GLU A 289 26.24 -7.55 6.66
C GLU A 289 25.55 -8.39 5.59
N ILE A 290 25.06 -9.59 5.96
CA ILE A 290 24.29 -10.45 5.06
C ILE A 290 22.98 -9.77 4.68
N ASP A 291 22.27 -9.16 5.63
CA ASP A 291 21.01 -8.46 5.33
C ASP A 291 21.23 -7.28 4.37
N ILE A 292 22.34 -6.52 4.53
CA ILE A 292 22.71 -5.43 3.62
C ILE A 292 23.07 -5.97 2.22
N GLU A 293 23.74 -7.13 2.15
CA GLU A 293 24.01 -7.85 0.90
C GLU A 293 22.72 -8.29 0.20
N ASP A 294 21.77 -8.85 0.95
CA ASP A 294 20.45 -9.26 0.45
C ASP A 294 19.74 -8.07 -0.20
N PHE A 295 19.72 -6.88 0.43
CA PHE A 295 19.12 -5.70 -0.19
C PHE A 295 19.82 -5.28 -1.48
N ARG A 296 21.15 -5.34 -1.51
CA ARG A 296 21.90 -4.96 -2.71
C ARG A 296 21.66 -5.94 -3.85
N THR A 297 21.66 -7.23 -3.58
CA THR A 297 21.30 -8.26 -4.56
C THR A 297 19.86 -8.05 -5.04
N LEU A 298 18.90 -7.88 -4.12
CA LEU A 298 17.50 -7.62 -4.45
C LEU A 298 17.31 -6.41 -5.38
N TYR A 299 18.12 -5.35 -5.23
CA TYR A 299 17.98 -4.12 -6.02
C TYR A 299 18.72 -4.13 -7.37
N TYR A 300 19.78 -4.93 -7.51
CA TYR A 300 20.70 -4.82 -8.64
C TYR A 300 20.92 -6.12 -9.42
N ASP A 301 20.47 -7.26 -8.91
CA ASP A 301 20.43 -8.50 -9.67
C ASP A 301 19.12 -8.57 -10.47
N SER A 302 19.25 -8.71 -11.80
CA SER A 302 18.13 -8.70 -12.75
C SER A 302 17.09 -9.80 -12.48
N ARG A 303 17.43 -10.83 -11.71
CA ARG A 303 16.47 -11.88 -11.31
C ARG A 303 15.44 -11.40 -10.29
N PHE A 304 15.75 -10.36 -9.50
CA PHE A 304 14.97 -10.02 -8.31
C PHE A 304 14.41 -8.61 -8.24
N ILE A 305 14.90 -7.65 -9.02
CA ILE A 305 14.56 -6.23 -8.85
C ILE A 305 13.05 -6.05 -8.60
N PRO A 306 12.57 -5.54 -7.44
CA PRO A 306 11.13 -5.34 -7.20
C PRO A 306 10.69 -3.94 -7.61
N ASP A 307 9.38 -3.70 -7.73
CA ASP A 307 8.84 -2.34 -7.91
C ASP A 307 8.70 -1.61 -6.57
N GLU A 308 8.31 -2.37 -5.54
CA GLU A 308 8.13 -1.88 -4.17
C GLU A 308 8.80 -2.80 -3.16
N ILE A 309 9.11 -2.27 -1.98
CA ILE A 309 9.65 -3.06 -0.87
C ILE A 309 8.93 -2.75 0.45
N LYS A 310 8.67 -3.80 1.23
CA LYS A 310 8.32 -3.76 2.65
C LYS A 310 9.52 -4.34 3.43
N ILE A 311 10.05 -3.56 4.37
CA ILE A 311 11.17 -3.98 5.22
C ILE A 311 10.64 -4.15 6.63
N TYR A 312 10.52 -5.38 7.12
CA TYR A 312 10.07 -5.72 8.48
C TYR A 312 11.21 -6.43 9.21
N PRO A 313 12.06 -5.70 9.93
CA PRO A 313 13.07 -6.31 10.79
C PRO A 313 12.46 -7.35 11.72
N THR A 314 13.17 -8.46 11.92
CA THR A 314 12.69 -9.58 12.72
C THR A 314 12.51 -9.14 14.16
N GLN A 315 11.27 -9.27 14.63
CA GLN A 315 10.86 -9.01 16.01
C GLN A 315 10.37 -10.32 16.61
N VAL A 316 10.90 -10.69 17.77
CA VAL A 316 10.49 -11.89 18.46
C VAL A 316 9.20 -11.62 19.21
N VAL A 317 8.17 -12.40 18.90
CA VAL A 317 6.83 -12.27 19.50
C VAL A 317 6.56 -13.49 20.36
N GLU A 318 5.91 -13.30 21.49
CA GLU A 318 5.48 -14.40 22.39
C GLU A 318 4.74 -15.52 21.63
N ASN A 319 4.84 -16.74 22.15
CA ASN A 319 4.16 -17.92 21.60
C ASN A 319 4.57 -18.24 20.14
N THR A 320 5.84 -18.02 19.80
CA THR A 320 6.44 -18.46 18.54
C THR A 320 7.64 -19.37 18.81
N PRO A 321 7.97 -20.31 17.92
CA PRO A 321 9.20 -21.09 18.06
C PRO A 321 10.47 -20.22 18.15
N LEU A 322 10.48 -19.06 17.48
CA LEU A 322 11.56 -18.08 17.61
C LEU A 322 11.69 -17.50 19.04
N ALA A 323 10.57 -17.33 19.75
CA ALA A 323 10.59 -16.93 21.16
C ALA A 323 11.25 -17.99 22.03
N GLU A 324 11.01 -19.27 21.78
CA GLU A 324 11.67 -20.36 22.51
C GLU A 324 13.18 -20.35 22.29
N LEU A 325 13.64 -20.13 21.05
CA LEU A 325 15.06 -20.00 20.74
C LEU A 325 15.69 -18.81 21.47
N SER A 326 15.00 -17.66 21.49
CA SER A 326 15.45 -16.47 22.21
C SER A 326 15.55 -16.71 23.71
N LEU A 327 14.54 -17.34 24.32
CA LEU A 327 14.52 -17.67 25.75
C LEU A 327 15.61 -18.67 26.17
N ARG A 328 16.04 -19.55 25.26
CA ARG A 328 17.17 -20.48 25.47
C ARG A 328 18.54 -19.83 25.23
N GLY A 329 18.57 -18.59 24.73
CA GLY A 329 19.81 -17.90 24.34
C GLY A 329 20.41 -18.39 23.02
N GLU A 330 19.66 -19.18 22.23
CA GLU A 330 20.09 -19.71 20.93
C GLU A 330 19.87 -18.71 19.79
N TYR A 331 19.07 -17.67 20.02
CA TYR A 331 18.85 -16.56 19.09
C TYR A 331 18.85 -15.22 19.83
N LYS A 332 19.41 -14.19 19.19
CA LYS A 332 19.37 -12.82 19.67
C LYS A 332 18.90 -11.91 18.53
N GLY A 333 17.83 -11.16 18.78
CA GLY A 333 17.29 -10.20 17.82
C GLY A 333 18.23 -9.04 17.56
N LEU A 334 18.02 -8.37 16.42
CA LEU A 334 18.73 -7.15 16.09
C LEU A 334 18.46 -6.07 17.13
N THR A 335 19.51 -5.34 17.49
CA THR A 335 19.36 -4.08 18.23
C THR A 335 18.69 -3.01 17.37
N ASN A 336 18.22 -1.94 18.00
CA ASN A 336 17.68 -0.79 17.28
C ASN A 336 18.76 -0.14 16.39
N GLU A 337 20.01 -0.11 16.85
CA GLU A 337 21.16 0.46 16.17
C GLU A 337 21.59 -0.37 14.95
N GLU A 338 21.62 -1.69 15.06
CA GLU A 338 21.88 -2.58 13.91
C GLU A 338 20.78 -2.45 12.88
N THR A 339 19.51 -2.47 13.32
CA THR A 339 18.35 -2.30 12.45
C THR A 339 18.40 -0.95 11.73
N TYR A 340 18.75 0.10 12.47
CA TYR A 340 18.93 1.44 11.93
C TYR A 340 19.99 1.46 10.83
N ARG A 341 21.15 0.83 11.07
CA ARG A 341 22.23 0.73 10.07
C ARG A 341 21.76 0.03 8.80
N ILE A 342 21.14 -1.15 8.92
CA ILE A 342 20.64 -1.93 7.79
C ILE A 342 19.64 -1.10 6.97
N MET A 343 18.67 -0.48 7.66
CA MET A 343 17.64 0.32 7.00
C MET A 343 18.20 1.59 6.35
N LYS A 344 19.22 2.21 6.93
CA LYS A 344 19.91 3.35 6.33
C LYS A 344 20.61 2.94 5.03
N GLU A 345 21.39 1.87 5.07
CA GLU A 345 22.10 1.36 3.89
C GLU A 345 21.11 0.95 2.79
N ALA A 346 20.06 0.19 3.14
CA ALA A 346 19.02 -0.21 2.20
C ALA A 346 18.36 1.00 1.53
N LYS A 347 18.10 2.09 2.27
CA LYS A 347 17.54 3.34 1.73
C LYS A 347 18.51 4.11 0.83
N LEU A 348 19.80 4.11 1.15
CA LEU A 348 20.84 4.81 0.39
C LEU A 348 21.08 4.14 -0.96
N MET A 349 21.04 2.80 -1.00
CA MET A 349 21.21 2.03 -2.24
C MET A 349 19.91 1.82 -3.04
N THR A 350 18.75 2.27 -2.54
CA THR A 350 17.47 2.04 -3.23
C THR A 350 17.46 2.71 -4.60
N PRO A 351 17.22 1.96 -5.70
CA PRO A 351 17.13 2.55 -7.03
C PRO A 351 15.96 3.54 -7.14
N PRO A 352 16.06 4.56 -8.00
CA PRO A 352 15.06 5.62 -8.10
C PRO A 352 13.68 5.13 -8.59
N PHE A 353 13.62 3.98 -9.25
CA PHE A 353 12.38 3.36 -9.72
C PHE A 353 11.75 2.39 -8.69
N VAL A 354 12.35 2.22 -7.51
CA VAL A 354 11.83 1.38 -6.42
C VAL A 354 11.12 2.24 -5.38
N ARG A 355 9.99 1.75 -4.84
CA ARG A 355 9.24 2.40 -3.78
C ARG A 355 9.34 1.65 -2.45
N ILE A 356 9.93 2.28 -1.42
CA ILE A 356 9.86 1.74 -0.05
C ILE A 356 8.48 2.05 0.54
N LYS A 357 7.58 1.06 0.48
CA LYS A 357 6.18 1.16 0.89
C LYS A 357 6.05 1.26 2.40
N ARG A 358 6.77 0.39 3.12
CA ARG A 358 6.82 0.39 4.60
C ARG A 358 8.20 -0.06 5.06
N ALA A 359 8.65 0.52 6.18
CA ALA A 359 9.98 0.29 6.71
C ALA A 359 9.99 -0.22 8.17
N LEU A 360 8.81 -0.59 8.70
CA LEU A 360 8.61 -1.22 9.99
C LEU A 360 7.21 -1.86 10.00
N ARG A 361 7.02 -2.92 10.77
CA ARG A 361 5.71 -3.55 10.94
C ARG A 361 4.91 -2.82 12.01
N ASP A 362 3.58 -2.74 11.83
CA ASP A 362 2.65 -2.21 12.84
C ASP A 362 2.40 -3.30 13.92
N LEU A 363 3.44 -3.69 14.68
CA LEU A 363 3.34 -4.61 15.83
C LEU A 363 3.26 -3.82 17.14
N PRO A 364 2.34 -4.16 18.07
CA PRO A 364 2.34 -3.56 19.40
C PRO A 364 3.63 -3.88 20.16
N VAL A 365 4.37 -2.84 20.56
CA VAL A 365 5.65 -2.96 21.28
C VAL A 365 5.57 -3.89 22.50
N PRO A 366 4.50 -3.90 23.32
CA PRO A 366 4.40 -4.81 24.47
C PRO A 366 4.38 -6.31 24.12
N LEU A 367 4.17 -6.68 22.85
CA LEU A 367 4.21 -8.08 22.40
C LEU A 367 5.61 -8.53 21.95
N ILE A 368 6.56 -7.59 21.85
CA ILE A 368 7.91 -7.86 21.37
C ILE A 368 8.77 -8.22 22.58
N ILE A 369 9.28 -9.46 22.60
CA ILE A 369 10.17 -9.93 23.67
C ILE A 369 11.65 -9.64 23.38
N ASP A 370 12.02 -9.57 22.10
CA ASP A 370 13.39 -9.28 21.64
C ASP A 370 13.35 -8.71 20.20
N GLY A 371 14.35 -7.92 19.83
CA GLY A 371 14.45 -7.20 18.56
C GLY A 371 14.14 -5.69 18.64
N PRO A 372 14.07 -4.99 17.48
CA PRO A 372 13.95 -3.54 17.44
C PRO A 372 12.56 -3.05 17.87
N THR A 373 12.51 -1.91 18.55
CA THR A 373 11.28 -1.34 19.14
C THR A 373 11.06 0.13 18.79
N TRP A 374 12.03 0.80 18.13
CA TRP A 374 11.88 2.20 17.71
C TRP A 374 10.81 2.35 16.61
N GLY A 375 9.63 2.87 16.98
CA GLY A 375 8.56 3.16 16.01
C GLY A 375 8.83 4.35 15.08
N ASP A 376 9.82 5.20 15.42
CA ASP A 376 10.19 6.43 14.70
C ASP A 376 11.43 6.25 13.79
N MET A 377 11.84 5.01 13.53
CA MET A 377 13.09 4.70 12.82
C MET A 377 13.20 5.39 11.46
N ARG A 378 12.10 5.49 10.71
CA ARG A 378 12.08 6.19 9.42
C ARG A 378 12.43 7.68 9.56
N ASP A 379 11.90 8.33 10.58
CA ASP A 379 12.10 9.77 10.80
C ASP A 379 13.52 10.04 11.31
N ARG A 380 14.07 9.16 12.15
CA ARG A 380 15.49 9.20 12.55
C ARG A 380 16.43 9.15 11.35
N ILE A 381 16.26 8.15 10.47
CA ILE A 381 17.09 8.01 9.27
C ILE A 381 16.95 9.24 8.37
N GLN A 382 15.72 9.74 8.20
CA GLN A 382 15.49 10.91 7.36
C GLN A 382 16.11 12.18 7.94
N LYS A 383 16.11 12.36 9.26
CA LYS A 383 16.77 13.49 9.92
C LYS A 383 18.28 13.45 9.68
N GLU A 384 18.91 12.29 9.92
CA GLU A 384 20.35 12.13 9.71
C GLU A 384 20.72 12.41 8.24
N LEU A 385 19.98 11.84 7.28
CA LEU A 385 20.29 12.05 5.85
C LEU A 385 20.18 13.52 5.41
N LYS A 386 19.31 14.32 6.06
CA LYS A 386 19.22 15.78 5.79
C LYS A 386 20.42 16.55 6.32
N GLU A 387 21.00 16.14 7.46
CA GLU A 387 22.13 16.83 8.08
C GLU A 387 23.44 16.69 7.26
N TYR A 388 23.52 15.68 6.37
CA TYR A 388 24.66 15.46 5.45
C TYR A 388 24.53 16.17 4.09
N GLU A 389 23.91 17.35 4.05
CA GLU A 389 23.57 18.13 2.83
C GLU A 389 24.70 18.22 1.77
N GLU A 390 25.96 18.21 2.18
CA GLU A 390 27.13 18.27 1.27
C GLU A 390 27.31 17.02 0.38
N ALA A 391 26.68 15.88 0.69
CA ALA A 391 27.03 14.60 0.05
C ALA A 391 26.14 14.16 -1.13
N LYS A 392 25.03 14.85 -1.47
CA LYS A 392 23.99 14.31 -2.40
C LYS A 392 23.49 12.89 -2.03
N LYS A 393 23.69 12.44 -0.78
CA LYS A 393 23.35 11.08 -0.29
C LYS A 393 21.95 11.03 0.32
N ASN A 394 20.94 11.51 -0.41
CA ASN A 394 19.55 11.38 0.00
C ASN A 394 18.94 10.08 -0.54
N CYS A 395 17.97 9.52 0.17
CA CYS A 395 17.23 8.34 -0.29
C CYS A 395 16.46 8.67 -1.57
N ARG A 396 16.79 7.99 -2.68
CA ARG A 396 16.21 8.25 -4.01
C ARG A 396 14.96 7.44 -4.33
N CYS A 397 14.43 6.66 -3.39
CA CYS A 397 13.22 5.88 -3.63
C CYS A 397 12.02 6.77 -4.02
N ILE A 398 11.08 6.22 -4.78
CA ILE A 398 9.87 6.92 -5.26
C ILE A 398 9.15 7.67 -4.12
N ARG A 399 8.95 7.03 -2.96
CA ARG A 399 8.23 7.62 -1.82
C ARG A 399 8.92 8.85 -1.22
N CYS A 400 10.25 8.94 -1.31
CA CYS A 400 10.99 10.11 -0.81
C CYS A 400 10.96 11.27 -1.81
N ARG A 401 10.69 10.97 -3.09
CA ARG A 401 10.70 11.94 -4.19
C ARG A 401 9.31 12.38 -4.63
N GLU A 402 8.25 11.66 -4.27
CA GLU A 402 6.88 12.02 -4.65
C GLU A 402 6.51 13.45 -4.19
N ILE A 403 5.97 14.26 -5.11
CA ILE A 403 5.71 15.69 -4.92
C ILE A 403 4.96 15.99 -3.61
N GLY A 404 3.94 15.20 -3.26
CA GLY A 404 3.17 15.41 -2.03
C GLY A 404 3.99 15.24 -0.75
N ILE A 405 5.01 14.37 -0.75
CA ILE A 405 5.91 14.20 0.38
C ILE A 405 6.97 15.30 0.42
N ARG A 406 7.50 15.72 -0.74
CA ARG A 406 8.46 16.83 -0.82
C ARG A 406 7.84 18.13 -0.32
N LEU A 407 6.66 18.51 -0.82
CA LEU A 407 5.92 19.68 -0.35
C LEU A 407 5.66 19.64 1.16
N TYR A 408 5.24 18.48 1.69
CA TYR A 408 4.93 18.35 3.12
C TYR A 408 6.17 18.34 4.03
N LYS A 409 7.21 17.57 3.69
CA LYS A 409 8.38 17.38 4.56
C LYS A 409 9.46 18.45 4.41
N ASP A 410 9.51 19.11 3.26
CA ASP A 410 10.50 20.15 2.99
C ASP A 410 9.89 21.55 3.09
N GLY A 411 8.58 21.66 3.31
CA GLY A 411 7.89 22.95 3.46
C GLY A 411 7.86 23.76 2.16
N LEU A 412 8.14 23.13 1.03
CA LEU A 412 8.17 23.77 -0.29
C LEU A 412 6.75 24.14 -0.72
N SER A 413 6.62 25.32 -1.30
CA SER A 413 5.46 25.70 -2.10
C SER A 413 5.60 25.16 -3.52
N ILE A 414 4.47 25.07 -4.22
CA ILE A 414 4.44 24.58 -5.59
C ILE A 414 5.23 25.47 -6.57
N ASN A 415 5.36 26.76 -6.24
CA ASN A 415 6.05 27.77 -7.05
C ASN A 415 7.57 27.72 -6.90
N GLU A 416 8.05 27.01 -5.87
CA GLU A 416 9.49 26.74 -5.65
C GLU A 416 9.97 25.49 -6.40
N LEU A 417 9.07 24.78 -7.09
CA LEU A 417 9.43 23.62 -7.91
C LEU A 417 9.86 24.06 -9.31
N GLY A 418 10.95 23.48 -9.80
CA GLY A 418 11.43 23.73 -11.15
C GLY A 418 10.62 23.03 -12.25
N GLU A 419 11.15 23.06 -13.47
CA GLU A 419 10.47 22.49 -14.64
C GLU A 419 10.53 20.96 -14.61
N PHE A 420 9.36 20.32 -14.72
CA PHE A 420 9.27 18.86 -14.82
C PHE A 420 9.62 18.38 -16.24
N THR A 421 10.76 17.70 -16.36
CA THR A 421 11.30 17.17 -17.61
C THR A 421 11.15 15.64 -17.70
N LYS A 422 11.23 15.09 -18.92
CA LYS A 422 11.13 13.64 -19.17
C LYS A 422 12.42 12.95 -18.73
N ASN A 423 12.31 11.87 -17.97
CA ASN A 423 13.42 11.01 -17.59
C ASN A 423 13.11 9.53 -17.88
N ILE A 424 14.08 8.78 -18.39
CA ILE A 424 13.97 7.35 -18.66
C ILE A 424 15.08 6.61 -17.95
N ARG A 425 14.71 5.56 -17.21
CA ARG A 425 15.66 4.64 -16.58
C ARG A 425 15.31 3.22 -17.01
N SER A 426 16.18 2.60 -17.79
CA SER A 426 15.99 1.25 -18.32
C SER A 426 16.88 0.25 -17.58
N TYR A 427 16.36 -0.94 -17.32
CA TYR A 427 17.10 -2.01 -16.63
C TYR A 427 16.54 -3.39 -17.01
N GLU A 428 17.42 -4.39 -17.02
CA GLU A 428 17.03 -5.79 -17.22
C GLU A 428 16.37 -6.33 -15.95
N ALA A 429 15.23 -6.99 -16.10
CA ALA A 429 14.57 -7.68 -14.99
C ALA A 429 13.72 -8.86 -15.47
N GLY A 430 13.94 -10.04 -14.89
CA GLY A 430 13.20 -11.27 -15.20
C GLY A 430 13.18 -11.57 -16.69
N ASP A 431 14.36 -11.65 -17.32
CA ASP A 431 14.57 -11.94 -18.75
C ASP A 431 13.87 -10.99 -19.75
N GLY A 432 13.46 -9.81 -19.27
CA GLY A 432 12.90 -8.75 -20.10
C GLY A 432 13.54 -7.40 -19.79
N MET A 433 13.08 -6.34 -20.46
CA MET A 433 13.56 -4.98 -20.24
C MET A 433 12.46 -4.14 -19.59
N GLU A 434 12.78 -3.49 -18.48
CA GLU A 434 11.92 -2.51 -17.84
C GLU A 434 12.37 -1.10 -18.20
N HIS A 435 11.39 -0.24 -18.43
CA HIS A 435 11.57 1.18 -18.70
C HIS A 435 10.72 1.98 -17.70
N PHE A 436 11.40 2.66 -16.79
CA PHE A 436 10.77 3.60 -15.88
C PHE A 436 10.76 4.99 -16.51
N LEU A 437 9.60 5.38 -17.04
CA LEU A 437 9.36 6.70 -17.64
C LEU A 437 8.84 7.63 -16.56
N SER A 438 9.45 8.79 -16.34
CA SER A 438 9.00 9.73 -15.32
C SER A 438 9.08 11.19 -15.76
N TYR A 439 8.29 12.02 -15.07
CA TYR A 439 8.42 13.47 -15.10
C TYR A 439 8.99 13.93 -13.76
N GLU A 440 10.14 14.61 -13.81
CA GLU A 440 10.93 14.98 -12.63
C GLU A 440 11.50 16.40 -12.77
N ASP A 441 11.62 17.14 -11.67
CA ASP A 441 12.36 18.41 -11.64
C ASP A 441 13.88 18.18 -11.45
N GLU A 442 14.67 19.25 -11.41
CA GLU A 442 16.12 19.21 -11.19
C GLU A 442 16.54 18.63 -9.83
N ASN A 443 15.62 18.59 -8.86
CA ASN A 443 15.80 18.02 -7.53
C ASN A 443 15.25 16.57 -7.43
N GLU A 444 14.98 15.96 -8.58
CA GLU A 444 14.35 14.66 -8.76
C GLU A 444 12.97 14.50 -8.10
N THR A 445 12.28 15.61 -7.79
CA THR A 445 10.88 15.61 -7.34
C THR A 445 10.02 14.97 -8.40
N LEU A 446 9.24 13.97 -8.02
CA LEU A 446 8.50 13.11 -8.93
C LEU A 446 7.03 13.51 -8.96
N ILE A 447 6.54 13.95 -10.12
CA ILE A 447 5.11 14.25 -10.33
C ILE A 447 4.32 13.06 -10.88
N GLY A 448 4.95 12.21 -11.67
CA GLY A 448 4.29 11.03 -12.22
C GLY A 448 5.26 10.13 -12.96
N PHE A 449 4.90 8.86 -13.06
CA PHE A 449 5.70 7.85 -13.72
C PHE A 449 4.83 6.78 -14.38
N LEU A 450 5.46 6.05 -15.30
CA LEU A 450 4.92 4.87 -15.96
C LEU A 450 5.99 3.77 -15.98
N ARG A 451 5.59 2.54 -15.64
CA ARG A 451 6.42 1.34 -15.76
C ARG A 451 6.04 0.61 -17.05
N LEU A 452 6.93 0.63 -18.04
CA LEU A 452 6.76 -0.05 -19.30
C LEU A 452 7.70 -1.25 -19.36
N ARG A 453 7.18 -2.42 -19.70
CA ARG A 453 7.95 -3.65 -19.84
C ARG A 453 7.91 -4.13 -21.29
N TYR A 454 9.08 -4.49 -21.78
CA TYR A 454 9.26 -5.36 -22.92
C TYR A 454 9.44 -6.78 -22.37
N PRO A 455 8.42 -7.65 -22.53
CA PRO A 455 8.37 -8.94 -21.85
C PRO A 455 9.47 -9.89 -22.31
N SER A 456 9.69 -10.93 -21.52
CA SER A 456 10.58 -12.02 -21.95
C SER A 456 9.98 -12.77 -23.15
N GLN A 457 10.80 -13.60 -23.80
CA GLN A 457 10.32 -14.50 -24.86
C GLN A 457 9.36 -15.59 -24.34
N ASP A 458 9.36 -15.84 -23.02
CA ASP A 458 8.58 -16.89 -22.37
C ASP A 458 7.21 -16.40 -21.86
N VAL A 459 6.72 -15.24 -22.34
CA VAL A 459 5.44 -14.68 -21.93
C VAL A 459 4.31 -15.69 -22.13
N PHE A 460 3.71 -16.11 -21.02
CA PHE A 460 2.73 -17.20 -20.98
C PHE A 460 1.28 -16.72 -21.07
N ILE A 461 1.04 -15.41 -21.05
CA ILE A 461 -0.28 -14.80 -21.21
C ILE A 461 -0.50 -14.48 -22.69
N ASP A 462 -1.45 -15.15 -23.32
CA ASP A 462 -1.67 -15.09 -24.77
C ASP A 462 -1.92 -13.66 -25.30
N VAL A 463 -2.75 -12.87 -24.62
CA VAL A 463 -3.07 -11.50 -25.05
C VAL A 463 -1.84 -10.58 -25.10
N LEU A 464 -0.82 -10.88 -24.27
CA LEU A 464 0.41 -10.10 -24.15
C LEU A 464 1.48 -10.47 -25.18
N LYS A 465 1.31 -11.56 -25.94
CA LYS A 465 2.25 -11.92 -27.02
C LYS A 465 2.37 -10.76 -28.02
N ASN A 466 3.60 -10.43 -28.41
CA ASN A 466 3.98 -9.31 -29.28
C ASN A 466 3.45 -7.94 -28.80
N SER A 467 3.32 -7.75 -27.49
CA SER A 467 2.83 -6.50 -26.88
C SER A 467 3.83 -5.95 -25.88
N ALA A 468 4.02 -4.63 -25.87
CA ALA A 468 4.63 -3.96 -24.73
C ALA A 468 3.60 -3.86 -23.59
N ILE A 469 4.07 -3.88 -22.34
CA ILE A 469 3.20 -3.99 -21.16
C ILE A 469 3.37 -2.77 -20.26
N VAL A 470 2.31 -1.99 -20.08
CA VAL A 470 2.24 -0.95 -19.05
C VAL A 470 1.83 -1.60 -17.73
N ARG A 471 2.79 -1.70 -16.82
CA ARG A 471 2.65 -2.34 -15.49
C ARG A 471 2.10 -1.38 -14.44
N GLU A 472 2.34 -0.09 -14.64
CA GLU A 472 1.86 0.96 -13.75
C GLU A 472 1.81 2.29 -14.47
N LEU A 473 0.75 3.08 -14.23
CA LEU A 473 0.72 4.50 -14.51
C LEU A 473 0.27 5.20 -13.22
N HIS A 474 1.10 6.10 -12.71
CA HIS A 474 0.81 6.83 -11.48
C HIS A 474 1.14 8.31 -11.65
N VAL A 475 0.20 9.18 -11.27
CA VAL A 475 0.37 10.64 -11.29
C VAL A 475 -0.03 11.18 -9.93
N TYR A 476 0.93 11.78 -9.24
CA TYR A 476 0.75 12.42 -7.95
C TYR A 476 0.09 13.80 -8.15
N GLY A 477 -0.88 14.14 -7.30
CA GLY A 477 -1.51 15.47 -7.34
C GLY A 477 -3.03 15.53 -7.17
N SER A 478 -3.74 14.40 -7.09
CA SER A 478 -5.21 14.39 -6.93
C SER A 478 -5.71 14.78 -5.53
N SER A 479 -4.81 15.04 -4.59
CA SER A 479 -5.13 15.25 -3.17
C SER A 479 -4.21 16.29 -2.50
N LEU A 480 -3.55 17.14 -3.28
CA LEU A 480 -2.71 18.20 -2.72
C LEU A 480 -3.59 19.19 -1.93
N PRO A 481 -3.24 19.55 -0.68
CA PRO A 481 -4.08 20.37 0.18
C PRO A 481 -4.29 21.80 -0.34
N LEU A 482 -5.47 22.35 -0.08
CA LEU A 482 -5.84 23.76 -0.28
C LEU A 482 -5.06 24.74 0.62
N GLU A 483 -4.44 24.29 1.72
CA GLU A 483 -3.72 25.22 2.64
C GLU A 483 -2.43 25.81 2.05
N THR A 484 -1.85 25.19 1.03
CA THR A 484 -0.68 25.70 0.30
C THR A 484 -1.06 26.46 -0.97
N ILE A 485 -2.36 26.61 -1.23
CA ILE A 485 -2.89 27.05 -2.52
C ILE A 485 -3.93 28.13 -2.23
N ASN A 486 -3.59 29.40 -2.50
CA ASN A 486 -4.56 30.49 -2.43
C ASN A 486 -5.80 30.12 -3.26
N SER A 487 -6.99 30.52 -2.81
CA SER A 487 -8.30 30.07 -3.31
C SER A 487 -8.55 30.23 -4.82
N ASP A 488 -7.71 30.98 -5.54
CA ASP A 488 -7.76 31.16 -6.99
C ASP A 488 -6.95 30.11 -7.79
N GLU A 489 -6.17 29.25 -7.12
CA GLU A 489 -5.26 28.27 -7.73
C GLU A 489 -5.81 26.83 -7.66
N GLN A 490 -7.14 26.67 -7.61
CA GLN A 490 -7.85 25.37 -7.60
C GLN A 490 -7.53 24.43 -8.78
N TYR A 491 -6.75 24.86 -9.78
CA TYR A 491 -6.37 24.03 -10.93
C TYR A 491 -5.25 23.05 -10.59
N THR A 492 -5.69 21.98 -9.92
CA THR A 492 -4.95 20.76 -9.60
C THR A 492 -4.02 20.30 -10.74
N PHE A 493 -2.77 19.95 -10.36
CA PHE A 493 -1.72 19.45 -11.26
C PHE A 493 -2.14 18.23 -12.12
N GLN A 494 -3.22 17.55 -11.73
CA GLN A 494 -3.85 16.47 -12.50
C GLN A 494 -4.36 16.93 -13.88
N HIS A 495 -4.64 18.22 -14.07
CA HIS A 495 -5.08 18.79 -15.36
C HIS A 495 -3.95 19.13 -16.34
N LYS A 496 -2.67 19.04 -15.96
CA LYS A 496 -1.53 19.21 -16.90
C LYS A 496 -1.33 18.03 -17.86
N GLY A 497 -2.20 17.00 -17.76
CA GLY A 497 -2.26 15.89 -18.71
C GLY A 497 -1.07 14.94 -18.63
N TYR A 498 -0.30 14.92 -17.54
CA TYR A 498 0.88 14.06 -17.39
C TYR A 498 0.59 12.58 -17.62
N GLY A 499 -0.57 12.08 -17.17
CA GLY A 499 -0.97 10.69 -17.42
C GLY A 499 -1.11 10.39 -18.92
N LYS A 500 -1.76 11.29 -19.68
CA LYS A 500 -1.88 11.20 -21.14
C LYS A 500 -0.50 11.30 -21.81
N LYS A 501 0.36 12.21 -21.34
CA LYS A 501 1.72 12.40 -21.87
C LYS A 501 2.59 11.16 -21.67
N LEU A 502 2.56 10.55 -20.48
CA LEU A 502 3.27 9.31 -20.17
C LEU A 502 2.77 8.15 -21.02
N LEU A 503 1.44 7.98 -21.13
CA LEU A 503 0.85 6.92 -21.92
C LEU A 503 1.21 7.06 -23.41
N LYS A 504 1.11 8.27 -23.97
CA LYS A 504 1.52 8.54 -25.35
C LYS A 504 3.01 8.29 -25.57
N TRP A 505 3.85 8.69 -24.62
CA TRP A 505 5.29 8.41 -24.68
C TRP A 505 5.58 6.90 -24.69
N ALA A 506 4.89 6.11 -23.87
CA ALA A 506 5.01 4.66 -23.87
C ALA A 506 4.56 4.03 -25.20
N GLU A 507 3.44 4.50 -25.77
CA GLU A 507 2.95 4.08 -27.09
C GLU A 507 3.99 4.34 -28.18
N ASP A 508 4.53 5.57 -28.25
CA ASP A 508 5.51 5.97 -29.26
C ASP A 508 6.82 5.17 -29.16
N MET A 509 7.28 4.94 -27.93
CA MET A 509 8.49 4.15 -27.67
C MET A 509 8.30 2.69 -28.07
N SER A 510 7.15 2.10 -27.71
CA SER A 510 6.83 0.71 -28.04
C SER A 510 6.68 0.49 -29.55
N ALA A 511 6.02 1.41 -30.26
CA ALA A 511 5.85 1.34 -31.71
C ALA A 511 7.21 1.44 -32.44
N LYS A 512 8.09 2.34 -31.98
CA LYS A 512 9.45 2.50 -32.52
C LYS A 512 10.29 1.21 -32.36
N ASP A 513 10.09 0.48 -31.27
CA ASP A 513 10.82 -0.75 -30.97
C ASP A 513 10.11 -2.01 -31.53
N GLY A 514 9.13 -1.84 -32.42
CA GLY A 514 8.53 -2.93 -33.20
C GLY A 514 7.33 -3.64 -32.55
N TYR A 515 6.81 -3.13 -31.43
CA TYR A 515 5.62 -3.71 -30.82
C TYR A 515 4.34 -3.27 -31.55
N SER A 516 3.55 -4.24 -31.99
CA SER A 516 2.24 -4.02 -32.64
C SER A 516 1.14 -3.54 -31.70
N LYS A 517 1.27 -3.88 -30.42
CA LYS A 517 0.27 -3.67 -29.39
C LYS A 517 0.92 -3.14 -28.12
N ILE A 518 0.13 -2.43 -27.34
CA ILE A 518 0.43 -2.12 -25.95
C ILE A 518 -0.74 -2.57 -25.08
N ALA A 519 -0.42 -3.23 -23.96
CA ALA A 519 -1.38 -3.75 -23.01
C ALA A 519 -1.15 -3.12 -21.63
N VAL A 520 -2.22 -2.78 -20.93
CA VAL A 520 -2.16 -2.17 -19.60
C VAL A 520 -2.84 -3.09 -18.60
N ILE A 521 -2.14 -3.44 -17.53
CA ILE A 521 -2.74 -4.09 -16.36
C ILE A 521 -3.47 -3.03 -15.52
N SER A 522 -4.76 -2.87 -15.81
CA SER A 522 -5.60 -1.83 -15.21
C SER A 522 -6.39 -2.37 -14.03
N GLY A 523 -6.41 -1.63 -12.93
CA GLY A 523 -7.44 -1.84 -11.90
C GLY A 523 -8.83 -1.68 -12.52
N VAL A 524 -9.79 -2.46 -12.03
CA VAL A 524 -11.16 -2.51 -12.58
C VAL A 524 -11.79 -1.11 -12.62
N GLY A 525 -11.71 -0.40 -11.50
CA GLY A 525 -12.24 0.95 -11.33
C GLY A 525 -11.55 2.06 -12.14
N VAL A 526 -10.48 1.75 -12.88
CA VAL A 526 -9.76 2.71 -13.74
C VAL A 526 -9.77 2.35 -15.23
N ARG A 527 -10.45 1.27 -15.64
CA ARG A 527 -10.53 0.88 -17.06
C ARG A 527 -11.15 1.96 -17.96
N GLU A 528 -12.17 2.66 -17.48
CA GLU A 528 -12.79 3.79 -18.19
C GLU A 528 -11.80 4.94 -18.51
N TYR A 529 -10.73 5.11 -17.72
CA TYR A 529 -9.68 6.07 -18.06
C TYR A 529 -8.99 5.69 -19.37
N TYR A 530 -8.62 4.42 -19.54
CA TYR A 530 -7.93 3.93 -20.73
C TYR A 530 -8.85 3.86 -21.96
N ARG A 531 -10.15 3.57 -21.78
CA ARG A 531 -11.13 3.60 -22.88
C ARG A 531 -11.15 4.94 -23.61
N LYS A 532 -11.01 6.06 -22.89
CA LYS A 532 -10.92 7.41 -23.46
C LYS A 532 -9.73 7.62 -24.40
N PHE A 533 -8.71 6.76 -24.33
CA PHE A 533 -7.51 6.79 -25.17
C PHE A 533 -7.49 5.70 -26.25
N GLY A 534 -8.63 5.03 -26.48
CA GLY A 534 -8.79 4.01 -27.52
C GLY A 534 -8.38 2.60 -27.11
N TYR A 535 -8.22 2.33 -25.81
CA TYR A 535 -7.96 0.98 -25.32
C TYR A 535 -9.25 0.18 -25.17
N VAL A 536 -9.19 -1.11 -25.46
CA VAL A 536 -10.31 -2.06 -25.36
C VAL A 536 -9.94 -3.17 -24.38
N LEU A 537 -10.88 -3.61 -23.54
CA LEU A 537 -10.67 -4.70 -22.60
C LEU A 537 -10.54 -6.03 -23.35
N LYS A 538 -9.46 -6.77 -23.11
CA LYS A 538 -9.22 -8.14 -23.62
C LYS A 538 -8.52 -8.96 -22.55
N ASP A 539 -9.12 -10.08 -22.15
CA ASP A 539 -8.57 -11.04 -21.17
C ASP A 539 -8.04 -10.39 -19.88
N GLY A 540 -8.76 -9.38 -19.38
CA GLY A 540 -8.41 -8.64 -18.16
C GLY A 540 -7.50 -7.42 -18.36
N TYR A 541 -6.92 -7.23 -19.54
CA TYR A 541 -6.03 -6.11 -19.87
C TYR A 541 -6.71 -5.06 -20.75
N MET A 542 -6.31 -3.79 -20.60
CA MET A 542 -6.69 -2.74 -21.54
C MET A 542 -5.67 -2.75 -22.69
N VAL A 543 -6.08 -3.09 -23.91
CA VAL A 543 -5.19 -3.29 -25.06
C VAL A 543 -5.48 -2.27 -26.16
N LYS A 544 -4.42 -1.78 -26.81
CA LYS A 544 -4.48 -0.88 -27.96
C LYS A 544 -3.46 -1.30 -29.02
N ASN A 545 -3.88 -1.26 -30.28
CA ASN A 545 -2.97 -1.40 -31.42
C ASN A 545 -2.24 -0.08 -31.65
N ILE A 546 -0.94 -0.12 -31.88
CA ILE A 546 -0.07 1.08 -31.96
C ILE A 546 0.81 1.14 -33.22
N LEU A 547 0.71 0.14 -34.09
CA LEU A 547 1.28 0.15 -35.44
C LEU A 547 0.22 0.46 -36.49
#